data_AF-A0A2B9DK15-F1
#
_entry.id   AF-A0A2B9DK15-F1
#
_cell.length_a   1.000
_cell.length_b   1.000
_cell.length_c   1.000
_cell.angle_alpha   90.00
_cell.angle_beta   90.00
_cell.angle_gamma   90.00
#
_symmetry.space_group_name_H-M   'P 1'
#
loop_
_entity.id
_entity.type
_entity.pdbx_description
1 polymer ?
#
loop_
_entity_poly.entity_id
_entity_poly.type
_entity_poly.pdbx_seq_one_letter_code
_entity_poly.pdbx_strand_id
1 'polypeptide(L)'
;MEAIIESAVETAKKIRKELKKAFPGVKFSVRSSSYSGGSSVDVNWKDGPMRKEVEQITEKFNSCSFDGMQDMKITTGYEYEGKIYNGADYIFAKRSLSEEYKKQIQGFAKGMFEDFHINDWTYQQKMLQAEEHMKGLDSDTSVKIKEEPQEETKLAEVVNFHQRKKEKEINKLTSEQKFKLLAMQVMCNISEEDLEGIFERGLSVDQLFTGVANRYFKNEKAIRQ
;
A
#
# COMPACT_ATOMS: atom_id res chain seq x y z
N MET A 1 -14.63 7.53 -36.57
CA MET A 1 -13.72 6.54 -37.18
C MET A 1 -14.40 5.19 -37.04
N GLU A 2 -14.64 4.48 -38.13
CA GLU A 2 -15.24 3.13 -38.07
C GLU A 2 -14.23 2.16 -37.48
N ALA A 3 -14.60 1.45 -36.40
CA ALA A 3 -13.75 0.44 -35.79
C ALA A 3 -13.85 -0.87 -36.59
N ILE A 4 -12.71 -1.43 -36.96
CA ILE A 4 -12.64 -2.71 -37.67
C ILE A 4 -12.83 -3.83 -36.64
N ILE A 5 -13.91 -4.59 -36.77
CA ILE A 5 -14.15 -5.76 -35.91
C ILE A 5 -13.24 -6.90 -36.35
N GLU A 6 -12.52 -7.49 -35.41
CA GLU A 6 -11.67 -8.65 -35.65
C GLU A 6 -11.84 -9.71 -34.57
N SER A 7 -11.39 -10.92 -34.86
CA SER A 7 -11.41 -12.02 -33.90
C SER A 7 -10.22 -11.95 -32.94
N ALA A 8 -10.38 -12.51 -31.72
CA ALA A 8 -9.26 -12.66 -30.79
C ALA A 8 -8.07 -13.46 -31.38
N VAL A 9 -8.32 -14.30 -32.38
CA VAL A 9 -7.28 -15.03 -33.12
C VAL A 9 -6.40 -14.08 -33.95
N GLU A 10 -7.00 -13.07 -34.56
CA GLU A 10 -6.29 -12.04 -35.33
C GLU A 10 -5.50 -11.11 -34.41
N THR A 11 -6.11 -10.69 -33.30
CA THR A 11 -5.41 -9.93 -32.25
C THR A 11 -4.20 -10.73 -31.73
N ALA A 12 -4.35 -12.02 -31.46
CA ALA A 12 -3.26 -12.89 -31.05
C ALA A 12 -2.14 -12.99 -32.10
N LYS A 13 -2.45 -12.96 -33.41
CA LYS A 13 -1.43 -12.93 -34.47
C LYS A 13 -0.63 -11.62 -34.45
N LYS A 14 -1.29 -10.47 -34.26
CA LYS A 14 -0.63 -9.17 -34.12
C LYS A 14 0.27 -9.11 -32.89
N ILE A 15 -0.22 -9.60 -31.74
CA ILE A 15 0.56 -9.70 -30.51
C ILE A 15 1.81 -10.57 -30.72
N ARG A 16 1.68 -11.75 -31.35
CA ARG A 16 2.85 -12.61 -31.65
C ARG A 16 3.89 -11.91 -32.53
N LYS A 17 3.45 -11.10 -33.50
CA LYS A 17 4.34 -10.34 -34.40
C LYS A 17 5.14 -9.30 -33.61
N GLU A 18 4.49 -8.50 -32.77
CA GLU A 18 5.16 -7.48 -31.97
C GLU A 18 6.08 -8.08 -30.91
N LEU A 19 5.64 -9.13 -30.20
CA LEU A 19 6.48 -9.81 -29.20
C LEU A 19 7.72 -10.45 -29.82
N LYS A 20 7.61 -11.02 -31.02
CA LYS A 20 8.76 -11.61 -31.74
C LYS A 20 9.76 -10.54 -32.20
N LYS A 21 9.28 -9.34 -32.55
CA LYS A 21 10.16 -8.21 -32.89
C LYS A 21 10.90 -7.70 -31.66
N ALA A 22 10.20 -7.54 -30.54
CA ALA A 22 10.79 -7.03 -29.30
C ALA A 22 11.73 -8.05 -28.65
N PHE A 23 11.37 -9.33 -28.66
CA PHE A 23 12.08 -10.39 -27.95
C PHE A 23 12.31 -11.63 -28.85
N PRO A 24 13.22 -11.56 -29.84
CA PRO A 24 13.40 -12.62 -30.83
C PRO A 24 13.91 -13.95 -30.24
N GLY A 25 14.55 -13.91 -29.07
CA GLY A 25 15.08 -15.09 -28.38
C GLY A 25 14.11 -15.80 -27.43
N VAL A 26 12.89 -15.28 -27.25
CA VAL A 26 11.94 -15.78 -26.24
C VAL A 26 10.77 -16.47 -26.90
N LYS A 27 10.45 -17.67 -26.42
CA LYS A 27 9.30 -18.45 -26.92
C LYS A 27 8.02 -18.06 -26.18
N PHE A 28 7.16 -17.28 -26.83
CA PHE A 28 5.82 -16.95 -26.33
C PHE A 28 4.78 -17.97 -26.79
N SER A 29 3.94 -18.41 -25.86
CA SER A 29 2.69 -19.13 -26.09
C SER A 29 1.52 -18.15 -25.97
N VAL A 30 1.05 -17.67 -27.12
CA VAL A 30 -0.12 -16.78 -27.19
C VAL A 30 -1.35 -17.59 -27.58
N ARG A 31 -2.33 -17.71 -26.68
CA ARG A 31 -3.58 -18.46 -26.89
C ARG A 31 -4.77 -17.52 -26.81
N SER A 32 -5.67 -17.61 -27.77
CA SER A 32 -6.94 -16.89 -27.77
C SER A 32 -8.05 -17.79 -27.25
N SER A 33 -8.93 -17.22 -26.44
CA SER A 33 -10.13 -17.86 -25.90
C SER A 33 -11.35 -17.02 -26.25
N SER A 34 -12.44 -17.67 -26.60
CA SER A 34 -13.74 -17.03 -26.81
C SER A 34 -14.75 -17.71 -25.92
N TYR A 35 -15.61 -16.93 -25.26
CA TYR A 35 -16.62 -17.42 -24.34
C TYR A 35 -17.90 -16.60 -24.46
N SER A 36 -18.97 -17.05 -23.80
CA SER A 36 -20.25 -16.34 -23.79
C SER A 36 -20.08 -14.95 -23.17
N GLY A 37 -20.16 -13.90 -24.00
CA GLY A 37 -20.03 -12.52 -23.57
C GLY A 37 -18.65 -11.87 -23.75
N GLY A 38 -17.67 -12.59 -24.30
CA GLY A 38 -16.37 -11.95 -24.57
C GLY A 38 -15.29 -12.84 -25.17
N SER A 39 -14.12 -12.24 -25.32
CA SER A 39 -12.92 -12.92 -25.81
C SER A 39 -11.67 -12.41 -25.12
N SER A 40 -10.71 -13.29 -24.91
CA SER A 40 -9.45 -12.97 -24.25
C SER A 40 -8.24 -13.60 -24.92
N VAL A 41 -7.06 -13.05 -24.68
CA VAL A 41 -5.80 -13.61 -25.15
C VAL A 41 -4.83 -13.77 -23.98
N ASP A 42 -4.39 -15.00 -23.74
CA ASP A 42 -3.37 -15.32 -22.74
C ASP A 42 -1.99 -15.43 -23.40
N VAL A 43 -1.07 -14.57 -22.99
CA VAL A 43 0.34 -14.57 -23.36
C VAL A 43 1.14 -15.22 -22.24
N ASN A 44 1.66 -16.42 -22.49
CA ASN A 44 2.47 -17.18 -21.53
C ASN A 44 3.90 -17.34 -22.04
N TRP A 45 4.88 -17.17 -21.17
CA TRP A 45 6.27 -17.47 -21.49
C TRP A 45 7.03 -17.95 -20.24
N LYS A 46 8.22 -18.51 -20.48
CA LYS A 46 9.10 -19.03 -19.43
C LYS A 46 10.41 -18.25 -19.44
N ASP A 47 10.82 -17.78 -18.27
CA ASP A 47 12.01 -16.96 -18.06
C ASP A 47 12.06 -15.75 -19.00
N GLY A 48 13.21 -15.08 -19.14
CA GLY A 48 13.38 -13.99 -20.11
C GLY A 48 12.84 -12.63 -19.64
N PRO A 49 12.17 -11.83 -20.48
CA PRO A 49 11.79 -10.44 -20.18
C PRO A 49 10.84 -10.39 -18.98
N MET A 50 10.86 -9.26 -18.29
CA MET A 50 10.00 -9.06 -17.13
C MET A 50 8.53 -8.96 -17.56
N ARG A 51 7.62 -9.31 -16.66
CA ARG A 51 6.18 -9.19 -16.91
C ARG A 51 5.79 -7.77 -17.35
N LYS A 52 6.32 -6.76 -16.66
CA LYS A 52 6.08 -5.33 -16.97
C LYS A 52 6.47 -4.96 -18.40
N GLU A 53 7.63 -5.40 -18.89
CA GLU A 53 8.11 -5.12 -20.26
C GLU A 53 7.17 -5.71 -21.32
N VAL A 54 6.65 -6.92 -21.07
CA VAL A 54 5.70 -7.57 -21.97
C VAL A 54 4.32 -6.89 -21.90
N GLU A 55 3.86 -6.54 -20.70
CA GLU A 55 2.59 -5.83 -20.48
C GLU A 55 2.54 -4.50 -21.22
N GLN A 56 3.62 -3.70 -21.20
CA GLN A 56 3.72 -2.44 -21.94
C GLN A 56 3.48 -2.60 -23.46
N ILE A 57 3.79 -3.76 -24.02
CA ILE A 57 3.55 -4.06 -25.44
C ILE A 57 2.13 -4.59 -25.63
N THR A 58 1.69 -5.51 -24.76
CA THR A 58 0.42 -6.23 -24.93
C THR A 58 -0.81 -5.43 -24.52
N GLU A 59 -0.71 -4.55 -23.52
CA GLU A 59 -1.83 -3.74 -23.01
C GLU A 59 -2.43 -2.84 -24.09
N LYS A 60 -1.61 -2.41 -25.05
CA LYS A 60 -2.03 -1.61 -26.21
C LYS A 60 -3.07 -2.30 -27.09
N PHE A 61 -3.24 -3.61 -26.98
CA PHE A 61 -4.16 -4.39 -27.80
C PHE A 61 -5.49 -4.70 -27.07
N ASN A 62 -5.67 -4.21 -25.84
CA ASN A 62 -6.93 -4.38 -25.11
C ASN A 62 -8.03 -3.56 -25.79
N SER A 63 -9.10 -4.23 -26.19
CA SER A 63 -10.23 -3.58 -26.86
C SER A 63 -11.30 -3.10 -25.88
N CYS A 64 -11.27 -3.61 -24.64
CA CYS A 64 -12.27 -3.30 -23.63
C CYS A 64 -11.64 -2.97 -22.27
N SER A 65 -12.32 -2.12 -21.52
CA SER A 65 -12.10 -1.91 -20.09
C SER A 65 -13.37 -2.24 -19.31
N PHE A 66 -13.23 -2.46 -18.00
CA PHE A 66 -14.36 -2.74 -17.12
C PHE A 66 -14.42 -1.66 -16.04
N ASP A 67 -15.56 -0.96 -15.98
CA ASP A 67 -15.84 0.00 -14.91
C ASP A 67 -16.56 -0.73 -13.76
N GLY A 68 -15.82 -0.98 -12.68
CA GLY A 68 -16.34 -1.66 -11.50
C GLY A 68 -17.35 -0.84 -10.68
N MET A 69 -17.42 0.49 -10.86
CA MET A 69 -18.43 1.32 -10.17
C MET A 69 -19.79 1.24 -10.86
N GLN A 70 -19.79 1.14 -12.20
CA GLN A 70 -21.00 1.06 -13.01
C GLN A 70 -21.38 -0.38 -13.40
N ASP A 71 -20.54 -1.36 -13.05
CA ASP A 71 -20.66 -2.77 -13.44
C ASP A 71 -20.82 -2.93 -14.97
N MET A 72 -20.08 -2.14 -15.73
CA MET A 72 -20.23 -2.03 -17.19
C MET A 72 -18.92 -2.23 -17.93
N LYS A 73 -19.00 -3.01 -19.01
CA LYS A 73 -17.93 -3.18 -19.98
C LYS A 73 -17.95 -2.03 -20.99
N ILE A 74 -16.83 -1.34 -21.14
CA ILE A 74 -16.65 -0.24 -22.09
C ILE A 74 -15.75 -0.73 -23.22
N THR A 75 -16.27 -0.75 -24.44
CA THR A 75 -15.53 -1.13 -25.63
C THR A 75 -14.92 0.11 -26.28
N THR A 76 -13.60 0.24 -26.24
CA THR A 76 -12.86 1.35 -26.85
C THR A 76 -12.18 0.95 -28.16
N GLY A 77 -11.88 -0.33 -28.33
CA GLY A 77 -10.95 -0.81 -29.34
C GLY A 77 -9.51 -0.39 -29.03
N TYR A 78 -8.60 -0.75 -29.93
CA TYR A 78 -7.21 -0.37 -29.88
C TYR A 78 -6.70 0.14 -31.23
N GLU A 79 -5.71 1.02 -31.20
CA GLU A 79 -5.06 1.53 -32.42
C GLU A 79 -3.91 0.61 -32.86
N TYR A 80 -3.89 0.25 -34.14
CA TYR A 80 -2.78 -0.47 -34.75
C TYR A 80 -2.58 0.00 -36.19
N GLU A 81 -1.36 0.42 -36.53
CA GLU A 81 -0.99 0.88 -37.88
C GLU A 81 -1.95 1.98 -38.42
N GLY A 82 -2.38 2.91 -37.55
CA GLY A 82 -3.25 4.05 -37.90
C GLY A 82 -4.73 3.71 -38.09
N LYS A 83 -5.17 2.52 -37.66
CA LYS A 83 -6.58 2.09 -37.69
C LYS A 83 -7.02 1.62 -36.32
N ILE A 84 -8.30 1.81 -36.00
CA ILE A 84 -8.92 1.33 -34.76
C ILE A 84 -9.50 -0.06 -35.00
N TYR A 85 -9.09 -1.03 -34.19
CA TYR A 85 -9.58 -2.41 -34.20
C TYR A 85 -10.36 -2.70 -32.92
N ASN A 86 -11.44 -3.46 -33.04
CA ASN A 86 -12.15 -4.04 -31.92
C ASN A 86 -11.99 -5.56 -31.99
N GLY A 87 -11.06 -6.08 -31.18
CA GLY A 87 -10.63 -7.47 -31.18
C GLY A 87 -10.85 -8.16 -29.83
N ALA A 88 -9.78 -8.75 -29.28
CA ALA A 88 -9.84 -9.34 -27.95
C ALA A 88 -10.19 -8.30 -26.87
N ASP A 89 -11.09 -8.65 -25.97
CA ASP A 89 -11.51 -7.75 -24.89
C ASP A 89 -10.36 -7.51 -23.91
N TYR A 90 -9.76 -8.60 -23.46
CA TYR A 90 -8.74 -8.60 -22.42
C TYR A 90 -7.53 -9.44 -22.81
N ILE A 91 -6.35 -8.93 -22.46
CA ILE A 91 -5.08 -9.61 -22.69
C ILE A 91 -4.38 -9.82 -21.36
N PHE A 92 -3.98 -11.06 -21.11
CA PHE A 92 -3.35 -11.45 -19.86
C PHE A 92 -1.91 -11.92 -20.13
N ALA A 93 -0.95 -11.27 -19.49
CA ALA A 93 0.45 -11.63 -19.55
C ALA A 93 0.84 -12.44 -18.31
N LYS A 94 1.32 -13.68 -18.50
CA LYS A 94 1.70 -14.59 -17.43
C LYS A 94 3.12 -15.12 -17.67
N ARG A 95 4.03 -14.78 -16.76
CA ARG A 95 5.40 -15.29 -16.77
C ARG A 95 5.57 -16.43 -15.77
N SER A 96 6.18 -17.52 -16.21
CA SER A 96 6.64 -18.61 -15.34
C SER A 96 8.16 -18.55 -15.20
N LEU A 97 8.69 -18.78 -14.00
CA LEU A 97 10.13 -18.80 -13.73
C LEU A 97 10.63 -20.23 -13.54
N SER A 98 11.77 -20.56 -14.13
CA SER A 98 12.52 -21.78 -13.84
C SER A 98 13.05 -21.76 -12.41
N GLU A 99 13.14 -22.94 -11.80
CA GLU A 99 13.66 -23.08 -10.43
C GLU A 99 15.11 -22.61 -10.30
N GLU A 100 15.92 -22.79 -11.34
CA GLU A 100 17.30 -22.30 -11.40
C GLU A 100 17.34 -20.77 -11.34
N TYR A 101 16.52 -20.11 -12.15
CA TYR A 101 16.45 -18.66 -12.21
C TYR A 101 15.86 -18.07 -10.93
N LYS A 102 14.84 -18.71 -10.34
CA LYS A 102 14.32 -18.34 -9.01
C LYS A 102 15.40 -18.38 -7.95
N LYS A 103 16.25 -19.42 -7.92
CA LYS A 103 17.35 -19.53 -6.95
C LYS A 103 18.39 -18.44 -7.14
N GLN A 104 18.69 -18.06 -8.38
CA GLN A 104 19.61 -16.96 -8.67
C GLN A 104 19.07 -15.63 -8.10
N ILE A 105 17.80 -15.30 -8.41
CA ILE A 105 17.15 -14.10 -7.86
C ILE A 105 17.11 -14.15 -6.34
N GLN A 106 16.79 -15.32 -5.76
CA GLN A 106 16.75 -15.50 -4.32
C GLN A 106 18.13 -15.28 -3.66
N GLY A 107 19.20 -15.77 -4.29
CA GLY A 107 20.57 -15.54 -3.83
C GLY A 107 20.94 -14.05 -3.86
N PHE A 108 20.56 -13.35 -4.93
CA PHE A 108 20.77 -11.91 -5.06
C PHE A 108 19.94 -11.12 -4.03
N ALA A 109 18.66 -11.47 -3.85
CA ALA A 109 17.75 -10.82 -2.91
C ALA A 109 18.24 -10.93 -1.45
N LYS A 110 18.82 -12.06 -1.05
CA LYS A 110 19.44 -12.23 0.28
C LYS A 110 20.63 -11.30 0.52
N GLY A 111 21.36 -10.91 -0.53
CA GLY A 111 22.46 -9.95 -0.43
C GLY A 111 21.97 -8.50 -0.35
N MET A 112 20.81 -8.21 -0.94
CA MET A 112 20.23 -6.87 -1.01
C MET A 112 19.35 -6.55 0.22
N PHE A 113 18.62 -7.54 0.73
CA PHE A 113 17.67 -7.39 1.83
C PHE A 113 18.05 -8.32 2.99
N GLU A 114 18.38 -7.72 4.15
CA GLU A 114 18.73 -8.45 5.37
C GLU A 114 17.52 -9.23 5.94
N ASP A 115 16.31 -8.72 5.75
CA ASP A 115 15.05 -9.27 6.25
C ASP A 115 14.32 -10.19 5.24
N PHE A 116 15.05 -10.75 4.27
CA PHE A 116 14.46 -11.56 3.20
C PHE A 116 13.95 -12.92 3.70
N HIS A 117 12.64 -13.05 3.90
CA HIS A 117 11.99 -14.28 4.35
C HIS A 117 10.84 -14.73 3.42
N ILE A 118 10.72 -16.03 3.16
CA ILE A 118 9.70 -16.60 2.24
C ILE A 118 8.25 -16.30 2.69
N ASN A 119 8.00 -16.27 4.00
CA ASN A 119 6.66 -16.04 4.55
C ASN A 119 6.33 -14.55 4.73
N ASP A 120 7.24 -13.67 4.36
CA ASP A 120 6.99 -12.23 4.35
C ASP A 120 6.00 -11.89 3.24
N TRP A 121 4.98 -11.09 3.55
CA TRP A 121 4.01 -10.62 2.57
C TRP A 121 4.68 -9.76 1.47
N THR A 122 5.84 -9.16 1.76
CA THR A 122 6.63 -8.40 0.78
C THR A 122 7.57 -9.24 -0.08
N TYR A 123 7.66 -10.55 0.16
CA TYR A 123 8.61 -11.45 -0.53
C TYR A 123 8.60 -11.32 -2.05
N GLN A 124 7.40 -11.27 -2.65
CA GLN A 124 7.27 -11.15 -4.11
C GLN A 124 7.79 -9.80 -4.63
N GLN A 125 7.60 -8.71 -3.88
CA GLN A 125 8.11 -7.39 -4.25
C GLN A 125 9.63 -7.32 -4.16
N LYS A 126 10.21 -7.86 -3.08
CA LYS A 126 11.66 -7.97 -2.90
C LYS A 126 12.31 -8.82 -4.00
N MET A 127 11.68 -9.93 -4.39
CA MET A 127 12.13 -10.76 -5.53
C MET A 127 12.07 -10.00 -6.85
N LEU A 128 11.02 -9.20 -7.08
CA LEU A 128 10.86 -8.39 -8.28
C LEU A 128 11.95 -7.31 -8.36
N GLN A 129 12.16 -6.56 -7.26
CA GLN A 129 13.20 -5.53 -7.15
C GLN A 129 14.61 -6.11 -7.34
N ALA A 130 14.88 -7.25 -6.71
CA ALA A 130 16.13 -7.98 -6.88
C ALA A 130 16.38 -8.34 -8.35
N GLU A 131 15.35 -8.77 -9.08
CA GLU A 131 15.48 -9.04 -10.52
C GLU A 131 15.68 -7.78 -11.36
N GLU A 132 14.99 -6.67 -11.05
CA GLU A 132 15.17 -5.38 -11.73
C GLU A 132 16.62 -4.92 -11.64
N HIS A 133 17.19 -4.92 -10.43
CA HIS A 133 18.59 -4.61 -10.19
C HIS A 133 19.55 -5.58 -10.88
N MET A 134 19.27 -6.89 -10.83
CA MET A 134 20.11 -7.90 -11.49
C MET A 134 20.21 -7.67 -13.01
N LYS A 135 19.14 -7.20 -13.64
CA LYS A 135 19.12 -6.91 -15.08
C LYS A 135 19.62 -5.51 -15.43
N GLY A 136 20.00 -4.70 -14.44
CA GLY A 136 20.35 -3.30 -14.65
C GLY A 136 19.20 -2.47 -15.22
N LEU A 137 17.96 -2.94 -15.06
CA LEU A 137 16.77 -2.09 -15.18
C LEU A 137 16.64 -1.34 -13.86
N ASP A 138 17.67 -0.56 -13.53
CA ASP A 138 17.54 0.54 -12.60
C ASP A 138 16.73 1.62 -13.35
N SER A 139 15.45 1.32 -13.63
CA SER A 139 14.48 2.39 -13.51
C SER A 139 14.69 2.91 -12.12
N ASP A 140 14.76 4.23 -12.01
CA ASP A 140 14.72 4.97 -10.76
C ASP A 140 13.36 4.65 -10.09
N THR A 141 13.26 3.42 -9.58
CA THR A 141 12.23 2.87 -8.71
C THR A 141 12.82 2.87 -7.30
N SER A 142 13.61 3.90 -6.99
CA SER A 142 13.08 4.84 -6.04
C SER A 142 11.59 5.04 -6.37
N VAL A 143 10.71 4.21 -5.82
CA VAL A 143 9.50 4.78 -5.25
C VAL A 143 10.01 5.72 -4.16
N LYS A 144 10.57 6.87 -4.56
CA LYS A 144 10.02 8.11 -4.05
C LYS A 144 8.56 7.92 -4.36
N ILE A 145 7.80 7.58 -3.33
CA ILE A 145 6.46 8.13 -3.22
C ILE A 145 6.71 9.59 -3.60
N LYS A 146 6.40 9.95 -4.85
CA LYS A 146 6.10 11.34 -5.10
C LYS A 146 4.88 11.51 -4.24
N GLU A 147 5.12 12.00 -3.03
CA GLU A 147 4.23 12.97 -2.43
C GLU A 147 4.11 14.04 -3.52
N GLU A 148 3.30 13.78 -4.55
CA GLU A 148 2.45 14.84 -5.02
C GLU A 148 1.82 15.38 -3.74
N PRO A 149 1.92 16.68 -3.46
CA PRO A 149 1.14 17.26 -2.40
C PRO A 149 -0.31 17.02 -2.79
N GLN A 150 -0.85 15.89 -2.35
CA GLN A 150 -2.26 15.75 -2.11
C GLN A 150 -2.51 16.86 -1.13
N GLU A 151 -3.21 17.91 -1.57
CA GLU A 151 -3.99 18.69 -0.64
C GLU A 151 -4.74 17.64 0.19
N GLU A 152 -4.31 17.47 1.44
CA GLU A 152 -4.95 16.58 2.39
C GLU A 152 -6.37 17.11 2.53
N THR A 153 -7.29 16.62 1.71
CA THR A 153 -8.67 16.53 2.10
C THR A 153 -8.63 15.63 3.31
N LYS A 154 -8.63 16.24 4.51
CA LYS A 154 -8.58 15.56 5.79
C LYS A 154 -9.57 14.40 5.74
N LEU A 155 -9.07 13.19 5.51
CA LEU A 155 -9.83 11.98 5.72
C LEU A 155 -10.25 12.05 7.19
N ALA A 156 -11.55 11.86 7.44
CA ALA A 156 -12.09 12.03 8.78
C ALA A 156 -11.24 11.23 9.78
N GLU A 157 -10.53 11.95 10.66
CA GLU A 157 -9.78 11.33 11.74
C GLU A 157 -10.74 10.40 12.49
N VAL A 158 -10.36 9.13 12.64
CA VAL A 158 -11.11 8.18 13.44
C VAL A 158 -11.15 8.75 14.85
N VAL A 159 -12.29 9.37 15.19
CA VAL A 159 -12.49 10.01 16.47
C VAL A 159 -12.51 8.92 17.53
N ASN A 160 -11.42 8.76 18.26
CA ASN A 160 -11.40 7.96 19.46
C ASN A 160 -12.19 8.72 20.54
N PHE A 161 -13.46 8.35 20.72
CA PHE A 161 -14.38 9.01 21.65
C PHE A 161 -13.85 9.06 23.09
N HIS A 162 -13.01 8.10 23.49
CA HIS A 162 -12.35 8.11 24.80
C HIS A 162 -11.27 9.18 24.89
N GLN A 163 -10.44 9.37 23.85
CA GLN A 163 -9.44 10.44 23.82
C GLN A 163 -10.10 11.82 23.86
N ARG A 164 -11.18 12.04 23.09
CA ARG A 164 -11.95 13.30 23.15
C ARG A 164 -12.60 13.57 24.52
N LYS A 165 -13.01 12.53 25.25
CA LYS A 165 -13.55 12.68 26.62
C LYS A 165 -12.43 13.09 27.59
N LYS A 166 -11.25 12.46 27.49
CA LYS A 166 -10.05 12.79 28.29
C LYS A 166 -9.59 14.23 28.04
N GLU A 167 -9.48 14.65 26.78
CA GLU A 167 -9.11 16.02 26.40
C GLU A 167 -10.13 17.06 26.87
N LYS A 168 -11.43 16.75 26.82
CA LYS A 168 -12.49 17.64 27.32
C LYS A 168 -12.46 17.80 28.84
N GLU A 169 -12.20 16.73 29.59
CA GLU A 169 -12.10 16.81 31.05
C GLU A 169 -10.83 17.55 31.48
N ILE A 170 -9.67 17.24 30.89
CA ILE A 170 -8.39 17.94 31.17
C ILE A 170 -8.49 19.43 30.78
N ASN A 171 -9.19 19.78 29.70
CA ASN A 171 -9.37 21.18 29.29
C ASN A 171 -10.35 21.98 30.16
N LYS A 172 -11.20 21.34 30.98
CA LYS A 172 -12.03 22.04 31.97
C LYS A 172 -11.25 22.45 33.22
N LEU A 173 -10.10 21.82 33.50
CA LEU A 173 -9.30 22.16 34.67
C LEU A 173 -8.63 23.52 34.51
N THR A 174 -8.58 24.29 35.59
CA THR A 174 -7.85 25.56 35.63
C THR A 174 -6.34 25.31 35.51
N SER A 175 -5.58 26.32 35.09
CA SER A 175 -4.12 26.22 35.01
C SER A 175 -3.47 25.82 36.35
N GLU A 176 -4.05 26.26 37.47
CA GLU A 176 -3.60 25.88 38.82
C GLU A 176 -3.83 24.39 39.12
N GLN A 177 -4.99 23.84 38.74
CA GLN A 177 -5.31 22.42 38.93
C GLN A 177 -4.41 21.52 38.08
N LYS A 178 -4.11 21.94 36.85
CA LYS A 178 -3.14 21.23 35.98
C LYS A 178 -1.74 21.21 36.61
N PHE A 179 -1.31 22.31 37.21
CA PHE A 179 -0.04 22.39 37.90
C PHE A 179 0.02 21.47 39.14
N LYS A 180 -1.06 21.41 39.93
CA LYS A 180 -1.18 20.49 41.08
C LYS A 180 -1.08 19.02 40.68
N LEU A 181 -1.70 18.63 39.56
CA LEU A 181 -1.61 17.27 39.02
C LEU A 181 -0.19 16.91 38.58
N LEU A 182 0.47 17.81 37.86
CA LEU A 182 1.86 17.62 37.43
C LEU A 182 2.79 17.45 38.65
N ALA A 183 2.61 18.28 39.68
CA ALA A 183 3.37 18.15 40.92
C ALA A 183 3.10 16.80 41.63
N MET A 184 1.86 16.32 41.64
CA MET A 184 1.52 15.00 42.20
C MET A 184 2.13 13.84 41.41
N GLN A 185 2.10 13.89 40.07
CA GLN A 185 2.73 12.88 39.20
C GLN A 185 4.22 12.75 39.51
N VAL A 186 4.92 13.90 39.59
CA VAL A 186 6.36 13.93 39.87
C VAL A 186 6.67 13.47 41.29
N MET A 187 5.91 13.93 42.28
CA MET A 187 6.23 13.66 43.70
C MET A 187 5.83 12.25 44.15
N CYS A 188 4.76 11.68 43.58
CA CYS A 188 4.21 10.39 44.00
C CYS A 188 4.46 9.24 43.01
N ASN A 189 5.09 9.52 41.87
CA ASN A 189 5.36 8.55 40.79
C ASN A 189 4.10 7.76 40.37
N ILE A 190 2.97 8.48 40.30
CA ILE A 190 1.64 7.91 40.01
C ILE A 190 1.48 7.80 38.49
N SER A 191 1.07 6.64 38.00
CA SER A 191 0.78 6.43 36.57
C SER A 191 -0.47 7.22 36.14
N GLU A 192 -0.57 7.59 34.86
CA GLU A 192 -1.76 8.32 34.36
C GLU A 192 -3.07 7.54 34.56
N GLU A 193 -3.02 6.20 34.57
CA GLU A 193 -4.17 5.32 34.80
C GLU A 193 -4.69 5.39 36.25
N ASP A 194 -3.80 5.55 37.23
CA ASP A 194 -4.17 5.68 38.65
C ASP A 194 -4.85 7.03 38.95
N LEU A 195 -4.54 8.07 38.17
CA LEU A 195 -5.21 9.37 38.27
C LEU A 195 -6.64 9.31 37.76
N GLU A 196 -6.92 8.51 36.73
CA GLU A 196 -8.26 8.33 36.17
C GLU A 196 -9.22 7.70 37.18
N GLY A 197 -8.78 6.65 37.89
CA GLY A 197 -9.58 5.99 38.93
C GLY A 197 -9.90 6.89 40.13
N ILE A 198 -9.17 7.98 40.31
CA ILE A 198 -9.38 8.96 41.39
C ILE A 198 -10.48 9.96 41.02
N PHE A 199 -10.55 10.41 39.76
CA PHE A 199 -11.61 11.30 39.28
C PHE A 199 -12.97 10.60 39.19
N GLU A 200 -12.99 9.31 38.85
CA GLU A 200 -14.21 8.49 38.86
C GLU A 200 -14.82 8.33 40.26
N ARG A 201 -14.00 8.47 41.31
CA ARG A 201 -14.43 8.44 42.72
C ARG A 201 -14.96 9.79 43.23
N GLY A 202 -15.03 10.82 42.38
CA GLY A 202 -15.64 12.12 42.69
C GLY A 202 -14.82 13.05 43.60
N LEU A 203 -13.53 12.76 43.79
CA LEU A 203 -12.63 13.62 44.57
C LEU A 203 -12.11 14.79 43.71
N SER A 204 -12.10 16.00 44.26
CA SER A 204 -11.55 17.16 43.54
C SER A 204 -10.01 17.15 43.56
N VAL A 205 -9.41 17.74 42.52
CA VAL A 205 -7.94 17.91 42.42
C VAL A 205 -7.37 18.56 43.69
N ASP A 206 -8.08 19.55 44.24
CA ASP A 206 -7.63 20.30 45.41
C ASP A 206 -7.67 19.47 46.69
N GLN A 207 -8.68 18.60 46.86
CA GLN A 207 -8.76 17.70 48.01
C GLN A 207 -7.63 16.66 48.00
N LEU A 208 -7.32 16.14 46.81
CA LEU A 208 -6.23 15.17 46.61
C LEU A 208 -4.88 15.82 46.87
N PHE A 209 -4.64 16.98 46.25
CA PHE A 209 -3.41 17.73 46.45
C PHE A 209 -3.22 18.09 47.92
N THR A 210 -4.27 18.53 48.61
CA THR A 210 -4.23 18.84 50.05
C THR A 210 -3.91 17.59 50.88
N GLY A 211 -4.46 16.43 50.54
CA GLY A 211 -4.15 15.16 51.20
C GLY A 211 -2.68 14.75 51.02
N VAL A 212 -2.16 14.85 49.79
CA VAL A 212 -0.75 14.56 49.47
C VAL A 212 0.17 15.56 50.15
N ALA A 213 -0.11 16.86 50.04
CA ALA A 213 0.68 17.91 50.68
C ALA A 213 0.74 17.72 52.20
N ASN A 214 -0.40 17.41 52.84
CA ASN A 214 -0.41 17.09 54.26
C ASN A 214 0.37 15.82 54.59
N ARG A 215 0.46 14.83 53.70
CA ARG A 215 1.25 13.62 53.94
C ARG A 215 2.75 13.90 53.91
N TYR A 216 3.20 14.74 52.98
CA TYR A 216 4.62 15.05 52.80
C TYR A 216 5.13 16.18 53.71
N PHE A 217 4.30 17.20 53.96
CA PHE A 217 4.73 18.45 54.60
C PHE A 217 4.14 18.68 56.00
N LYS A 218 3.45 17.68 56.60
CA LYS A 218 2.86 17.81 57.96
C LYS A 218 3.85 18.21 59.06
N ASN A 219 5.16 18.06 58.85
CA ASN A 219 6.20 18.41 59.82
C ASN A 219 6.82 19.81 59.65
N GLU A 220 6.40 20.62 58.67
CA GLU A 220 6.99 21.96 58.46
C GLU A 220 6.50 23.05 59.42
N LYS A 221 5.55 22.75 60.32
CA LYS A 221 5.20 23.65 61.43
C LYS A 221 6.38 23.93 62.39
N ALA A 222 7.53 23.27 62.24
CA ALA A 222 8.72 23.49 63.03
C ALA A 222 9.65 24.62 62.53
N ILE A 223 9.44 25.19 61.34
CA ILE A 223 10.29 26.29 60.85
C ILE A 223 9.42 27.51 60.58
N ARG A 224 8.92 28.08 61.67
CA ARG A 224 8.57 29.50 61.73
C ARG A 224 9.80 30.26 62.22
N GLN A 225 10.37 31.11 61.38
CA GLN A 225 10.76 32.49 61.75
C GLN A 225 10.46 33.39 60.56
#